data_AF-A0A1V0TT17-F1
#
_entry.id   AF-A0A1V0TT17-F1
#
_cell.length_a   1.000
_cell.length_b   1.000
_cell.length_c   1.000
_cell.angle_alpha   90.00
_cell.angle_beta   90.00
_cell.angle_gamma   90.00
#
_symmetry.space_group_name_H-M   'P 1'
#
loop_
_entity.id
_entity.type
_entity.pdbx_description
1 polymer ?
#
loop_
_entity_poly.entity_id
_entity_poly.type
_entity_poly.pdbx_seq_one_letter_code
_entity_poly.pdbx_strand_id
1 'polypeptide(L)'
;MTTDDEQPKVAHYTRTSRTRNEPPPRTQAEQLGAIIRDVPGATPHERLLHEMLSATAEHELATARARIRAVGQALRDGEDVVDVPVMIFEAMLAEMPVEEIAHELNYSEGELREIERSYAWHTWVVEMLRNGQWQQEAVDEEIWHRERVAECAAEALDDTLDGAADHARVRVWVGSNPERTGPPAHVAYTHDQDAD
;
A
#
# COMPACT_ATOMS: atom_id res chain seq x y z
N MET A 1 -33.85 -39.30 -14.08
CA MET A 1 -32.55 -38.79 -13.60
C MET A 1 -32.34 -37.44 -14.24
N THR A 2 -32.57 -36.38 -13.47
CA THR A 2 -32.29 -34.99 -13.83
C THR A 2 -31.59 -34.42 -12.61
N THR A 3 -30.31 -34.09 -12.75
CA THR A 3 -29.49 -33.48 -11.71
C THR A 3 -29.98 -32.05 -11.49
N ASP A 4 -30.51 -31.80 -10.29
CA ASP A 4 -30.64 -30.47 -9.71
C ASP A 4 -29.22 -29.95 -9.45
N ASP A 5 -28.73 -29.06 -10.30
CA ASP A 5 -27.58 -28.21 -10.00
C ASP A 5 -28.11 -26.82 -9.64
N GLU A 6 -28.37 -26.60 -8.36
CA GLU A 6 -28.51 -25.25 -7.81
C GLU A 6 -27.18 -24.52 -8.00
N GLN A 7 -27.12 -23.63 -8.99
CA GLN A 7 -26.02 -22.68 -9.11
C GLN A 7 -25.99 -21.78 -7.86
N PRO A 8 -24.83 -21.54 -7.24
CA PRO A 8 -24.75 -20.58 -6.14
C PRO A 8 -25.13 -19.19 -6.65
N LYS A 9 -26.13 -18.59 -5.99
CA LYS A 9 -26.54 -17.20 -6.23
C LYS A 9 -25.36 -16.29 -5.86
N VAL A 10 -24.59 -15.88 -6.86
CA VAL A 10 -23.62 -14.80 -6.72
C VAL A 10 -24.41 -13.55 -6.33
N ALA A 11 -24.13 -13.01 -5.13
CA ALA A 11 -24.66 -11.74 -4.72
C ALA A 11 -24.12 -10.66 -5.66
N HIS A 12 -24.92 -10.28 -6.65
CA HIS A 12 -24.67 -9.10 -7.46
C HIS A 12 -24.84 -7.88 -6.55
N TYR A 13 -23.74 -7.36 -6.02
CA TYR A 13 -23.70 -5.99 -5.50
C TYR A 13 -23.85 -5.05 -6.69
N THR A 14 -25.10 -4.78 -7.06
CA THR A 14 -25.45 -3.61 -7.85
C THR A 14 -25.16 -2.41 -6.98
N ARG A 15 -23.96 -1.80 -7.14
CA ARG A 15 -23.64 -0.51 -6.54
C ARG A 15 -24.56 0.52 -7.19
N THR A 16 -25.65 0.81 -6.51
CA THR A 16 -26.62 1.85 -6.86
C THR A 16 -25.90 3.18 -7.06
N SER A 17 -25.96 3.68 -8.29
CA SER A 17 -25.71 5.08 -8.63
C SER A 17 -26.76 5.95 -7.94
N ARG A 18 -26.58 6.27 -6.65
CA ARG A 18 -27.35 7.28 -5.91
C ARG A 18 -26.73 7.51 -4.54
N THR A 19 -25.88 8.54 -4.43
CA THR A 19 -25.77 9.45 -3.29
C THR A 19 -24.74 10.52 -3.61
N ARG A 20 -25.19 11.57 -4.32
CA ARG A 20 -24.41 12.80 -4.59
C ARG A 20 -24.20 13.67 -3.34
N ASN A 21 -24.41 13.14 -2.14
CA ASN A 21 -24.46 13.89 -0.87
C ASN A 21 -24.05 13.05 0.36
N GLU A 22 -23.53 11.83 0.20
CA GLU A 22 -22.92 11.15 1.35
C GLU A 22 -21.51 11.72 1.52
N PRO A 23 -21.17 12.25 2.71
CA PRO A 23 -19.79 12.63 2.98
C PRO A 23 -18.90 11.41 2.73
N PRO A 24 -17.67 11.61 2.22
CA PRO A 24 -16.75 10.51 1.98
C PRO A 24 -16.63 9.64 3.24
N PRO A 25 -16.36 8.33 3.09
CA PRO A 25 -16.15 7.46 4.23
C PRO A 25 -15.12 8.09 5.16
N ARG A 26 -15.47 8.22 6.44
CA ARG A 26 -14.64 8.90 7.44
C ARG A 26 -13.27 8.24 7.53
N THR A 27 -12.25 9.06 7.62
CA THR A 27 -10.85 8.64 7.85
C THR A 27 -10.73 7.86 9.15
N GLN A 28 -9.69 7.05 9.32
CA GLN A 28 -9.50 6.31 10.59
C GLN A 28 -9.42 7.26 11.80
N ALA A 29 -8.79 8.43 11.62
CA ALA A 29 -8.74 9.49 12.62
C ALA A 29 -10.12 10.10 12.91
N GLU A 30 -10.94 10.35 11.89
CA GLU A 30 -12.31 10.86 12.05
C GLU A 30 -13.24 9.84 12.73
N GLN A 31 -13.06 8.55 12.45
CA GLN A 31 -13.79 7.45 13.11
C GLN A 31 -13.43 7.38 14.60
N LEU A 32 -12.14 7.38 14.93
CA LEU A 32 -11.65 7.45 16.32
C LEU A 32 -12.13 8.72 17.04
N GLY A 33 -12.09 9.87 16.35
CA GLY A 33 -12.56 11.14 16.91
C GLY A 33 -14.06 11.17 17.17
N ALA A 34 -14.87 10.53 16.32
CA ALA A 34 -16.30 10.34 16.59
C ALA A 34 -16.52 9.46 17.82
N ILE A 35 -15.82 8.32 17.93
CA ILE A 35 -15.91 7.42 19.08
C ILE A 35 -15.52 8.15 20.38
N ILE A 36 -14.40 8.88 20.38
CA ILE A 36 -13.89 9.57 21.58
C ILE A 36 -14.80 10.73 22.00
N ARG A 37 -15.43 11.44 21.05
CA ARG A 37 -16.42 12.48 21.35
C ARG A 37 -17.72 11.91 21.90
N ASP A 38 -18.13 10.73 21.43
CA ASP A 38 -19.41 10.10 21.77
C ASP A 38 -19.35 9.22 23.04
N VAL A 39 -18.15 8.97 23.61
CA VAL A 39 -17.97 8.21 24.86
C VAL A 39 -17.91 9.15 26.07
N PRO A 40 -18.93 9.15 26.96
CA PRO A 40 -18.88 9.90 28.20
C PRO A 40 -17.82 9.30 29.11
N GLY A 41 -16.68 9.99 29.25
CA GLY A 41 -15.57 9.55 30.13
C GLY A 41 -14.26 9.20 29.43
N ALA A 42 -14.09 9.52 28.14
CA ALA A 42 -12.81 9.37 27.45
C ALA A 42 -11.67 9.98 28.29
N THR A 43 -10.70 9.14 28.61
CA THR A 43 -9.55 9.50 29.43
C THR A 43 -8.74 10.59 28.73
N PRO A 44 -7.98 11.42 29.48
CA PRO A 44 -7.05 12.37 28.88
C PRO A 44 -6.06 11.71 27.90
N HIS A 45 -5.70 10.45 28.14
CA HIS A 45 -4.80 9.68 27.29
C HIS A 45 -5.43 9.34 25.93
N GLU A 46 -6.69 8.89 25.91
CA GLU A 46 -7.40 8.60 24.65
C GLU A 46 -7.58 9.85 23.79
N ARG A 47 -7.87 11.00 24.42
CA ARG A 47 -7.94 12.29 23.72
C ARG A 47 -6.60 12.71 23.12
N LEU A 48 -5.52 12.60 23.89
CA LEU A 48 -4.17 12.89 23.41
C LEU A 48 -3.78 11.98 22.24
N LEU A 49 -4.07 10.68 22.32
CA LEU A 49 -3.82 9.74 21.22
C LEU A 49 -4.57 10.16 19.95
N HIS A 50 -5.84 10.57 20.05
CA HIS A 50 -6.59 11.05 18.90
C HIS A 50 -6.08 12.36 18.32
N GLU A 51 -5.70 13.32 19.18
CA GLU A 51 -5.07 14.57 18.74
C GLU A 51 -3.76 14.30 18.00
N MET A 52 -2.93 13.37 18.52
CA MET A 52 -1.68 12.97 17.86
C MET A 52 -1.96 12.29 16.51
N LEU A 53 -2.90 11.33 16.44
CA LEU A 53 -3.24 10.66 15.18
C LEU A 53 -3.80 11.62 14.14
N SER A 54 -4.64 12.58 14.56
CA SER A 54 -5.21 13.58 13.66
C SER A 54 -4.13 14.53 13.16
N ALA A 55 -3.24 14.99 14.05
CA ALA A 55 -2.11 15.84 13.66
C ALA A 55 -1.15 15.12 12.69
N THR A 56 -0.90 13.82 12.89
CA THR A 56 -0.11 13.01 11.97
C THR A 56 -0.80 12.88 10.61
N ALA A 57 -2.10 12.54 10.58
CA ALA A 57 -2.85 12.43 9.33
C ALA A 57 -2.91 13.76 8.56
N GLU A 58 -3.14 14.88 9.26
CA GLU A 58 -3.10 16.22 8.65
C GLU A 58 -1.73 16.56 8.08
N HIS A 59 -0.66 16.17 8.78
CA HIS A 59 0.71 16.38 8.32
C HIS A 59 1.05 15.53 7.10
N GLU A 60 0.66 14.25 7.08
CA GLU A 60 0.84 13.35 5.95
C GLU A 60 0.07 13.84 4.72
N LEU A 61 -1.19 14.25 4.89
CA LEU A 61 -2.00 14.84 3.82
C LEU A 61 -1.37 16.14 3.29
N ALA A 62 -0.89 17.02 4.16
CA ALA A 62 -0.22 18.26 3.74
C ALA A 62 1.07 17.98 2.95
N THR A 63 1.83 16.98 3.39
CA THR A 63 3.07 16.53 2.72
C THR A 63 2.76 15.93 1.35
N ALA A 64 1.77 15.05 1.26
CA ALA A 64 1.30 14.47 0.01
C ALA A 64 0.85 15.56 -0.99
N ARG A 65 0.04 16.52 -0.53
CA ARG A 65 -0.38 17.66 -1.37
C ARG A 65 0.79 18.47 -1.91
N ALA A 66 1.77 18.78 -1.05
CA ALA A 66 2.95 19.53 -1.46
C ALA A 66 3.76 18.76 -2.51
N ARG A 67 3.92 17.45 -2.32
CA ARG A 67 4.61 16.55 -3.27
C ARG A 67 3.87 16.47 -4.60
N ILE A 68 2.56 16.23 -4.60
CA ILE A 68 1.75 16.15 -5.83
C ILE A 68 1.78 17.47 -6.61
N ARG A 69 1.72 18.62 -5.94
CA ARG A 69 1.88 19.92 -6.60
C ARG A 69 3.25 20.10 -7.24
N ALA A 70 4.31 19.69 -6.54
CA ALA A 70 5.67 19.76 -7.06
C ALA A 70 5.84 18.86 -8.30
N VAL A 71 5.32 17.63 -8.25
CA VAL A 71 5.32 16.69 -9.39
C VAL A 71 4.52 17.26 -10.55
N GLY A 72 3.30 17.77 -10.30
CA GLY A 72 2.49 18.39 -11.33
C GLY A 72 3.18 19.58 -11.99
N GLN A 73 3.94 20.36 -11.21
CA GLN A 73 4.73 21.46 -11.75
C GLN A 73 5.90 20.97 -12.61
N ALA A 74 6.69 20.01 -12.11
CA ALA A 74 7.80 19.41 -12.85
C ALA A 74 7.35 18.81 -14.20
N LEU A 75 6.23 18.09 -14.21
CA LEU A 75 5.65 17.53 -15.44
C LEU A 75 5.21 18.63 -16.42
N ARG A 76 4.63 19.74 -15.94
CA ARG A 76 4.27 20.89 -16.79
C ARG A 76 5.51 21.60 -17.35
N ASP A 77 6.61 21.60 -16.60
CA ASP A 77 7.89 22.15 -17.03
C ASP A 77 8.65 21.19 -17.98
N GLY A 78 8.11 19.99 -18.22
CA GLY A 78 8.67 18.99 -19.14
C GLY A 78 9.78 18.15 -18.52
N GLU A 79 9.89 18.12 -17.19
CA GLU A 79 10.83 17.28 -16.46
C GLU A 79 10.38 15.81 -16.48
N ASP A 80 11.35 14.91 -16.54
CA ASP A 80 11.12 13.48 -16.41
C ASP A 80 11.04 13.12 -14.92
N VAL A 81 9.81 12.90 -14.43
CA VAL A 81 9.57 12.50 -13.04
C VAL A 81 9.37 11.00 -13.00
N VAL A 82 10.28 10.31 -12.32
CA VAL A 82 10.22 8.87 -12.10
C VAL A 82 9.18 8.55 -11.01
N ASP A 83 8.53 7.40 -11.10
CA ASP A 83 7.62 6.86 -10.07
C ASP A 83 6.38 7.71 -9.75
N VAL A 84 5.89 8.51 -10.71
CA VAL A 84 4.61 9.24 -10.56
C VAL A 84 3.46 8.34 -10.09
N PRO A 85 3.28 7.09 -10.58
CA PRO A 85 2.23 6.20 -10.06
C PRO A 85 2.38 5.87 -8.56
N VAL A 86 3.60 5.71 -8.05
CA VAL A 86 3.85 5.46 -6.62
C VAL A 86 3.45 6.69 -5.82
N MET A 87 3.84 7.89 -6.27
CA MET A 87 3.49 9.14 -5.60
C MET A 87 1.97 9.39 -5.58
N ILE A 88 1.28 9.02 -6.66
CA ILE A 88 -0.19 9.05 -6.73
C ILE A 88 -0.79 8.10 -5.70
N PHE A 89 -0.28 6.87 -5.61
CA PHE A 89 -0.77 5.88 -4.65
C PHE A 89 -0.54 6.33 -3.21
N GLU A 90 0.64 6.87 -2.88
CA GLU A 90 0.93 7.47 -1.58
C GLU A 90 -0.02 8.62 -1.24
N ALA A 91 -0.34 9.48 -2.19
CA ALA A 91 -1.29 10.57 -1.96
C ALA A 91 -2.69 10.06 -1.66
N MET A 92 -3.13 8.97 -2.31
CA MET A 92 -4.40 8.32 -1.98
C MET A 92 -4.39 7.70 -0.59
N LEU A 93 -3.28 7.10 -0.16
CA LEU A 93 -3.12 6.57 1.19
C LEU A 93 -3.14 7.67 2.26
N ALA A 94 -2.59 8.84 1.95
CA ALA A 94 -2.70 10.04 2.78
C ALA A 94 -4.08 10.71 2.68
N GLU A 95 -5.07 10.03 2.10
CA GLU A 95 -6.47 10.46 1.97
C GLU A 95 -6.64 11.78 1.20
N MET A 96 -5.72 12.08 0.28
CA MET A 96 -5.89 13.20 -0.64
C MET A 96 -7.05 12.90 -1.60
N PRO A 97 -8.00 13.83 -1.80
CA PRO A 97 -9.12 13.63 -2.70
C PRO A 97 -8.66 13.29 -4.12
N VAL A 98 -9.25 12.27 -4.72
CA VAL A 98 -8.91 11.80 -6.08
C VAL A 98 -9.07 12.92 -7.10
N GLU A 99 -10.09 13.78 -6.93
CA GLU A 99 -10.33 14.94 -7.79
C GLU A 99 -9.22 15.99 -7.67
N GLU A 100 -8.63 16.14 -6.48
CA GLU A 100 -7.50 17.06 -6.25
C GLU A 100 -6.25 16.52 -6.97
N ILE A 101 -5.95 15.23 -6.85
CA ILE A 101 -4.84 14.58 -7.55
C ILE A 101 -5.01 14.67 -9.07
N ALA A 102 -6.22 14.36 -9.56
CA ALA A 102 -6.57 14.42 -10.98
C ALA A 102 -6.33 15.82 -11.56
N HIS A 103 -6.74 16.85 -10.82
CA HIS A 103 -6.56 18.24 -11.23
C HIS A 103 -5.08 18.63 -11.29
N GLU A 104 -4.30 18.32 -10.25
CA GLU A 104 -2.90 18.75 -10.14
C GLU A 104 -1.99 18.07 -11.19
N LEU A 105 -2.26 16.80 -11.49
CA LEU A 105 -1.43 15.99 -12.40
C LEU A 105 -2.01 15.87 -13.83
N ASN A 106 -3.22 16.39 -14.08
CA ASN A 106 -3.95 16.21 -15.34
C ASN A 106 -4.19 14.72 -15.70
N TYR A 107 -4.51 13.91 -14.68
CA TYR A 107 -4.92 12.52 -14.83
C TYR A 107 -6.45 12.42 -14.82
N SER A 108 -7.00 11.42 -15.49
CA SER A 108 -8.40 11.05 -15.34
C SER A 108 -8.62 10.21 -14.08
N GLU A 109 -9.83 10.26 -13.50
CA GLU A 109 -10.22 9.36 -12.40
C GLU A 109 -10.05 7.88 -12.76
N GLY A 110 -10.21 7.53 -14.04
CA GLY A 110 -10.04 6.16 -14.53
C GLY A 110 -8.59 5.68 -14.38
N GLU A 111 -7.63 6.51 -14.77
CA GLU A 111 -6.19 6.22 -14.61
C GLU A 111 -5.79 6.15 -13.15
N LEU A 112 -6.32 7.06 -12.32
CA LEU A 112 -6.06 7.06 -10.88
C LEU A 112 -6.57 5.77 -10.21
N ARG A 113 -7.77 5.30 -10.57
CA ARG A 113 -8.30 4.02 -10.07
C ARG A 113 -7.54 2.81 -10.58
N GLU A 114 -6.94 2.90 -11.76
CA GLU A 114 -6.08 1.83 -12.25
C GLU A 114 -4.79 1.76 -11.43
N ILE A 115 -4.18 2.91 -11.13
CA ILE A 115 -3.02 2.99 -10.22
C ILE A 115 -3.37 2.41 -8.84
N GLU A 116 -4.50 2.79 -8.25
CA GLU A 116 -4.98 2.26 -6.98
C GLU A 116 -5.07 0.71 -6.96
N ARG A 117 -5.48 0.11 -8.08
CA ARG A 117 -5.59 -1.35 -8.20
C ARG A 117 -4.25 -2.01 -8.47
N SER A 118 -3.39 -1.35 -9.24
CA SER A 118 -2.13 -1.91 -9.72
C SER A 118 -1.01 -1.86 -8.70
N TYR A 119 -1.10 -0.99 -7.68
CA TYR A 119 -0.08 -0.84 -6.65
C TYR A 119 -0.56 -1.34 -5.28
N ALA A 120 0.39 -1.71 -4.43
CA ALA A 120 0.16 -2.03 -3.03
C ALA A 120 1.43 -1.86 -2.20
N TRP A 121 1.27 -1.65 -0.89
CA TRP A 121 2.34 -1.88 0.08
C TRP A 121 2.75 -3.34 0.08
N HIS A 122 4.03 -3.60 0.25
CA HIS A 122 4.60 -4.91 0.47
C HIS A 122 5.65 -4.83 1.58
N THR A 123 5.55 -5.70 2.57
CA THR A 123 6.65 -5.98 3.48
C THR A 123 7.51 -7.08 2.89
N TRP A 124 8.82 -6.89 2.85
CA TRP A 124 9.73 -7.90 2.34
C TRP A 124 10.92 -8.11 3.27
N VAL A 125 11.48 -9.32 3.22
CA VAL A 125 12.58 -9.76 4.09
C VAL A 125 13.59 -10.53 3.27
N VAL A 126 14.85 -10.10 3.32
CA VAL A 126 15.98 -10.86 2.76
C VAL A 126 16.62 -11.69 3.87
N GLU A 127 16.81 -12.97 3.57
CA GLU A 127 17.42 -13.95 4.46
C GLU A 127 18.56 -14.66 3.74
N MET A 128 19.67 -14.89 4.46
CA MET A 128 20.80 -15.67 3.98
C MET A 128 20.94 -16.96 4.77
N LEU A 129 21.31 -18.05 4.10
CA LEU A 129 21.60 -19.32 4.73
C LEU A 129 23.02 -19.30 5.30
N ARG A 130 23.14 -19.23 6.63
CA ARG A 130 24.41 -19.25 7.35
C ARG A 130 24.42 -20.39 8.35
N ASN A 131 25.44 -21.25 8.28
CA ASN A 131 25.58 -22.42 9.16
C ASN A 131 24.34 -23.35 9.15
N GLY A 132 23.69 -23.49 8.00
CA GLY A 132 22.47 -24.30 7.84
C GLY A 132 21.21 -23.68 8.44
N GLN A 133 21.24 -22.39 8.78
CA GLN A 133 20.07 -21.65 9.30
C GLN A 133 19.86 -20.36 8.49
N TRP A 134 18.60 -20.07 8.16
CA TRP A 134 18.22 -18.80 7.56
C TRP A 134 18.35 -17.68 8.59
N GLN A 135 19.13 -16.66 8.26
CA GLN A 135 19.34 -15.47 9.08
C GLN A 135 18.85 -14.25 8.32
N GLN A 136 18.13 -13.37 9.01
CA GLN A 136 17.61 -12.14 8.44
C GLN A 136 18.73 -11.12 8.25
N GLU A 137 18.90 -10.62 7.03
CA GLU A 137 19.86 -9.54 6.72
C GLU A 137 19.16 -8.19 6.59
N ALA A 138 18.01 -8.15 5.92
CA ALA A 138 17.24 -6.93 5.70
C ALA A 138 15.73 -7.17 5.84
N VAL A 139 15.03 -6.12 6.27
CA VAL A 139 13.56 -6.02 6.30
C VAL A 139 13.21 -4.62 5.90
N ASP A 140 12.30 -4.48 4.95
CA ASP A 140 11.76 -3.18 4.59
C ASP A 140 10.29 -3.29 4.18
N GLU A 141 9.68 -2.13 4.00
CA GLU A 141 8.35 -1.97 3.42
C GLU A 141 8.44 -1.02 2.24
N GLU A 142 7.80 -1.39 1.13
CA GLU A 142 7.81 -0.55 -0.08
C GLU A 142 6.52 -0.71 -0.89
N ILE A 143 6.20 0.29 -1.69
CA ILE A 143 5.08 0.25 -2.63
C ILE A 143 5.56 -0.32 -3.95
N TRP A 144 5.00 -1.48 -4.34
CA TRP A 144 5.32 -2.12 -5.62
C TRP A 144 4.09 -2.28 -6.49
N HIS A 145 4.34 -2.37 -7.80
CA HIS A 145 3.32 -2.81 -8.74
C HIS A 145 3.04 -4.30 -8.53
N ARG A 146 1.77 -4.67 -8.36
CA ARG A 146 1.34 -6.05 -8.01
C ARG A 146 1.81 -7.10 -9.00
N GLU A 147 1.84 -6.77 -10.28
CA GLU A 147 2.29 -7.71 -11.32
C GLU A 147 3.82 -7.81 -11.43
N ARG A 148 4.57 -6.89 -10.81
CA ARG A 148 6.04 -6.84 -10.85
C ARG A 148 6.68 -7.32 -9.55
N VAL A 149 5.91 -7.89 -8.62
CA VAL A 149 6.40 -8.36 -7.31
C VAL A 149 7.60 -9.31 -7.46
N ALA A 150 7.60 -10.19 -8.47
CA ALA A 150 8.71 -11.10 -8.71
C ALA A 150 10.00 -10.38 -9.17
N GLU A 151 9.85 -9.35 -10.01
CA GLU A 151 10.98 -8.52 -10.47
C GLU A 151 11.53 -7.69 -9.32
N CYS A 152 10.67 -6.98 -8.58
CA CYS A 152 11.07 -6.18 -7.42
C CYS A 152 11.71 -7.03 -6.31
N ALA A 153 11.23 -8.25 -6.11
CA ALA A 153 11.84 -9.19 -5.18
C ALA A 153 13.26 -9.57 -5.63
N ALA A 154 13.46 -9.88 -6.92
CA ALA A 154 14.79 -10.18 -7.45
C ALA A 154 15.74 -8.97 -7.34
N GLU A 155 15.27 -7.76 -7.64
CA GLU A 155 16.03 -6.50 -7.47
C GLU A 155 16.42 -6.28 -6.01
N ALA A 156 15.47 -6.39 -5.07
CA ALA A 156 15.75 -6.24 -3.64
C ALA A 156 16.78 -7.25 -3.12
N LEU A 157 16.76 -8.47 -3.66
CA LEU A 157 17.72 -9.52 -3.35
C LEU A 157 19.12 -9.17 -3.88
N ASP A 158 19.23 -8.71 -5.13
CA ASP A 158 20.50 -8.30 -5.75
C ASP A 158 21.11 -7.08 -5.04
N ASP A 159 20.29 -6.06 -4.77
CA ASP A 159 20.69 -4.82 -4.09
C ASP A 159 21.20 -5.08 -2.67
N THR A 160 20.57 -6.01 -1.94
CA THR A 160 20.97 -6.33 -0.56
C THR A 160 22.29 -7.12 -0.51
N LEU A 161 22.54 -7.96 -1.51
CA LEU A 161 23.68 -8.88 -1.51
C LEU A 161 24.92 -8.34 -2.25
N ASP A 162 24.80 -7.20 -2.95
CA ASP A 162 25.87 -6.57 -3.74
C ASP A 162 26.56 -7.59 -4.68
N GLY A 163 25.75 -8.46 -5.31
CA GLY A 163 26.22 -9.50 -6.22
C GLY A 163 26.93 -10.71 -5.58
N ALA A 164 26.87 -10.88 -4.25
CA ALA A 164 27.40 -12.07 -3.59
C ALA A 164 26.58 -13.32 -3.98
N ALA A 165 27.26 -14.38 -4.44
CA ALA A 165 26.65 -15.64 -4.89
C ALA A 165 26.16 -16.55 -3.75
N ASP A 166 25.79 -15.98 -2.61
CA ASP A 166 25.39 -16.72 -1.43
C ASP A 166 23.97 -17.28 -1.54
N HIS A 167 23.68 -18.36 -0.82
CA HIS A 167 22.35 -18.93 -0.70
C HIS A 167 21.44 -17.97 0.07
N ALA A 168 20.60 -17.24 -0.65
CA ALA A 168 19.73 -16.22 -0.10
C ALA A 168 18.32 -16.30 -0.69
N ARG A 169 17.37 -15.76 0.05
CA ARG A 169 15.98 -15.65 -0.40
C ARG A 169 15.38 -14.35 0.06
N VAL A 170 14.42 -13.86 -0.71
CA VAL A 170 13.53 -12.79 -0.31
C VAL A 170 12.12 -13.35 -0.15
N ARG A 171 11.47 -13.02 0.96
CA ARG A 171 10.06 -13.35 1.20
C ARG A 171 9.26 -12.07 1.22
N VAL A 172 8.12 -12.06 0.54
CA VAL A 172 7.29 -10.87 0.33
C VAL A 172 5.87 -11.14 0.81
N TRP A 173 5.30 -10.21 1.56
CA TRP A 173 3.90 -10.19 1.99
C TRP A 173 3.19 -8.97 1.39
N VAL A 174 1.91 -9.10 1.08
CA VAL A 174 1.08 -7.98 0.61
C VAL A 174 0.55 -7.20 1.82
N GLY A 175 0.63 -5.87 1.75
CA GLY A 175 0.32 -4.92 2.82
C GLY A 175 1.50 -4.69 3.76
N SER A 176 1.33 -3.74 4.67
CA SER A 176 2.22 -3.61 5.84
C SER A 176 1.92 -4.77 6.80
N ASN A 177 2.90 -5.68 6.94
CA ASN A 177 2.83 -6.87 7.76
C ASN A 177 4.19 -7.10 8.48
N PRO A 178 4.59 -6.21 9.40
CA PRO A 178 5.86 -6.33 10.12
C PRO A 178 5.96 -7.63 10.95
N GLU A 179 4.80 -8.14 11.38
CA GLU A 179 4.70 -9.40 12.13
C GLU A 179 4.86 -10.63 11.24
N ARG A 180 4.74 -10.48 9.91
CA ARG A 180 4.87 -11.55 8.90
C ARG A 180 3.96 -12.74 9.19
N THR A 181 2.73 -12.43 9.61
CA THR A 181 1.73 -13.46 9.92
C THR A 181 1.21 -14.07 8.61
N GLY A 182 1.18 -15.40 8.56
CA GLY A 182 0.75 -16.15 7.36
C GLY A 182 1.86 -16.43 6.35
N PRO A 183 1.57 -17.23 5.30
CA PRO A 183 2.54 -17.53 4.26
C PRO A 183 2.86 -16.26 3.43
N PRO A 184 4.10 -16.13 2.93
CA PRO A 184 4.44 -15.06 2.00
C PRO A 184 3.65 -15.20 0.71
N ALA A 185 3.31 -14.06 0.09
CA ALA A 185 2.68 -14.00 -1.21
C ALA A 185 3.66 -14.38 -2.34
N HIS A 186 4.94 -14.10 -2.14
CA HIS A 186 6.00 -14.46 -3.07
C HIS A 186 7.29 -14.80 -2.33
N VAL A 187 8.07 -15.73 -2.89
CA VAL A 187 9.42 -16.05 -2.44
C VAL A 187 10.31 -16.16 -3.67
N ALA A 188 11.40 -15.40 -3.69
CA ALA A 188 12.44 -15.52 -4.70
C ALA A 188 13.75 -15.96 -4.03
N TYR A 189 14.56 -16.69 -4.78
CA TYR A 189 15.81 -17.29 -4.32
C TYR A 189 16.95 -16.86 -5.24
N THR A 190 18.17 -16.79 -4.71
CA THR A 190 19.38 -16.62 -5.51
C THR A 190 19.68 -17.85 -6.36
N HIS A 191 19.38 -19.05 -5.83
CA HIS A 191 19.55 -20.33 -6.52
C HIS A 191 18.27 -21.18 -6.42
N ASP A 192 17.84 -21.80 -7.52
CA ASP A 192 16.65 -22.68 -7.54
C ASP A 192 16.76 -23.86 -6.55
N GLN A 193 17.98 -24.25 -6.19
CA GLN A 193 18.25 -25.33 -5.23
C GLN A 193 17.95 -24.94 -3.77
N ASP A 194 17.67 -23.66 -3.50
CA ASP A 194 17.38 -23.14 -2.16
C ASP A 194 15.89 -23.22 -1.81
N ALA A 195 15.06 -23.69 -2.75
CA ALA A 195 13.61 -23.83 -2.57
C ALA A 195 13.18 -25.05 -1.72
N ASP A 196 14.10 -25.98 -1.45
CA ASP A 196 13.86 -27.27 -0.78
C ASP A 196 14.07 -27.28 0.75
#